data_AF-A0A256I2I0-F1
#
_entry.id   AF-A0A256I2I0-F1
#
_cell.length_a   1.000
_cell.length_b   1.000
_cell.length_c   1.000
_cell.angle_alpha   90.00
_cell.angle_beta   90.00
_cell.angle_gamma   90.00
#
_symmetry.space_group_name_H-M   'P 1'
#
loop_
_entity.id
_entity.type
_entity.pdbx_description
1 polymer ?
#
loop_
_entity_poly.entity_id
_entity_poly.type
_entity_poly.pdbx_seq_one_letter_code
_entity_poly.pdbx_strand_id
1 'polypeptide(L)'
;MIAIVVSRADSASEHIGERLLAVGDWEEREDETRPDAAGGGTYYRTDGFELREFDDLHIELDDPAAAFGSDADDADDTGDVDDADDKGEAGDTGDANPDFLVFVSRHSGETGELLTAHVTGNFGPAPCGGEPETLANAAPGAEKRVVEALAAHAPEGYDVGIECTHHGPTSASVPSLFVELGSDEPQWEDREAAEAVARAVLDLRGTGPDLTGDDDARASDGAADVIDGTADATDGATDAADPADAPPRHVVGFGGGHYAPRFTRIVRETEWAVGHVGADWALGEMGAPEANRETIEQAFERSRADRAVIEGDRPEVAAVVEGLGHRVVSETWVREVGDRPLPLVERLETDLATVDEGLRFGDVSPAASDADAVSVRELPAELLSRAQGIDPEATREAVAANAVAFDTEQAGTRAAGAAAFADRADTPAYADLVADLAAVLGEGYDAVEVADDAVVARETAFDPELARDRGVPEGPAFGRLADGESVAVDGETVTPDEVSRSRTERFPIDVADVAEFADAEE
;
A
#
# COMPACT_ATOMS: atom_id res chain seq x y z
N MET A 1 7.30 -11.98 -20.17
CA MET A 1 8.00 -10.88 -20.88
C MET A 1 7.05 -9.70 -21.02
N ILE A 2 7.53 -8.45 -20.91
CA ILE A 2 6.72 -7.22 -21.03
C ILE A 2 6.79 -6.67 -22.45
N ALA A 3 5.63 -6.49 -23.09
CA ALA A 3 5.54 -5.98 -24.46
C ALA A 3 5.38 -4.45 -24.49
N ILE A 4 6.31 -3.74 -25.15
CA ILE A 4 6.27 -2.29 -25.32
C ILE A 4 5.74 -1.97 -26.72
N VAL A 5 4.69 -1.15 -26.77
CA VAL A 5 4.01 -0.76 -28.01
C VAL A 5 4.34 0.70 -28.32
N VAL A 6 5.04 0.95 -29.43
CA VAL A 6 5.34 2.29 -29.95
C VAL A 6 4.44 2.58 -31.16
N SER A 7 3.93 3.81 -31.27
CA SER A 7 3.10 4.26 -32.40
C SER A 7 3.86 5.28 -33.24
N ARG A 8 3.96 5.05 -34.55
CA ARG A 8 4.54 5.99 -35.54
C ARG A 8 3.56 7.11 -35.91
N ALA A 9 2.31 7.04 -35.47
CA ALA A 9 1.33 8.11 -35.59
C ALA A 9 1.36 9.09 -34.40
N ASP A 10 2.21 8.82 -33.40
CA ASP A 10 2.35 9.65 -32.21
C ASP A 10 3.80 10.08 -31.96
N SER A 11 4.07 11.37 -32.12
CA SER A 11 5.41 11.93 -31.98
C SER A 11 6.00 11.76 -30.58
N ALA A 12 5.19 11.76 -29.51
CA ALA A 12 5.70 11.49 -28.18
C ALA A 12 6.09 10.02 -28.03
N SER A 13 5.28 9.11 -28.59
CA SER A 13 5.57 7.67 -28.60
C SER A 13 6.86 7.36 -29.36
N GLU A 14 7.04 7.90 -30.56
CA GLU A 14 8.29 7.77 -31.31
C GLU A 14 9.48 8.28 -30.49
N HIS A 15 9.33 9.44 -29.86
CA HIS A 15 10.40 10.04 -29.06
C HIS A 15 10.75 9.20 -27.82
N ILE A 16 9.76 8.66 -27.11
CA ILE A 16 9.96 7.72 -26.00
C ILE A 16 10.62 6.43 -26.50
N GLY A 17 10.18 5.91 -27.65
CA GLY A 17 10.79 4.75 -28.33
C GLY A 17 12.29 4.96 -28.60
N GLU A 18 12.66 6.12 -29.14
CA GLU A 18 14.08 6.48 -29.31
C GLU A 18 14.84 6.51 -27.98
N ARG A 19 14.21 7.02 -26.90
CA ARG A 19 14.84 7.06 -25.58
C ARG A 19 15.01 5.67 -25.00
N LEU A 20 14.02 4.78 -25.13
CA LEU A 20 14.09 3.37 -24.72
C LEU A 20 15.28 2.68 -25.37
N LEU A 21 15.41 2.79 -26.69
CA LEU A 21 16.53 2.21 -27.44
C LEU A 21 17.88 2.81 -27.07
N ALA A 22 17.92 4.08 -26.64
CA ALA A 22 19.14 4.76 -26.25
C ALA A 22 19.63 4.39 -24.83
N VAL A 23 18.74 4.05 -23.91
CA VAL A 23 19.09 3.75 -22.50
C VAL A 23 19.21 2.26 -22.20
N GLY A 24 18.54 1.39 -22.98
CA GLY A 24 18.60 -0.07 -22.82
C GLY A 24 19.68 -0.74 -23.66
N ASP A 25 20.00 -1.99 -23.32
CA ASP A 25 20.86 -2.87 -24.14
C ASP A 25 19.96 -3.76 -25.00
N TRP A 26 19.66 -3.29 -26.22
CA TRP A 26 18.70 -3.91 -27.12
C TRP A 26 19.38 -4.70 -28.23
N GLU A 27 18.85 -5.89 -28.49
CA GLU A 27 19.15 -6.67 -29.66
C GLU A 27 18.09 -6.42 -30.75
N GLU A 28 18.54 -5.96 -31.91
CA GLU A 28 17.71 -5.79 -33.10
C GLU A 28 17.40 -7.17 -33.72
N ARG A 29 16.13 -7.36 -34.09
CA ARG A 29 15.57 -8.57 -34.68
C ARG A 29 14.65 -8.20 -35.85
N GLU A 30 14.31 -9.17 -36.69
CA GLU A 30 13.45 -8.96 -37.87
C GLU A 30 12.33 -10.01 -37.93
N ASP A 31 11.08 -9.57 -38.12
CA ASP A 31 9.89 -10.40 -38.30
C ASP A 31 9.30 -10.18 -39.69
N GLU A 32 9.64 -11.07 -40.63
CA GLU A 32 9.12 -11.03 -42.01
C GLU A 32 7.71 -11.63 -42.15
N THR A 33 7.17 -12.26 -41.09
CA THR A 33 5.88 -12.97 -41.14
C THR A 33 4.68 -12.03 -41.01
N ARG A 34 4.91 -10.85 -40.41
CA ARG A 34 3.90 -9.83 -40.15
C ARG A 34 4.25 -8.51 -40.86
N PRO A 35 3.26 -7.71 -41.30
CA PRO A 35 3.54 -6.39 -41.87
C PRO A 35 4.21 -5.45 -40.86
N ASP A 36 5.20 -4.68 -41.32
CA ASP A 36 5.89 -3.64 -40.53
C ASP A 36 4.94 -2.61 -39.90
N ALA A 37 3.86 -2.28 -40.61
CA ALA A 37 2.81 -1.39 -40.10
C ALA A 37 2.05 -1.95 -38.88
N ALA A 38 2.11 -3.27 -38.66
CA ALA A 38 1.37 -4.00 -37.64
C ALA A 38 2.30 -4.65 -36.60
N GLY A 39 3.51 -4.09 -36.38
CA GLY A 39 4.47 -4.62 -35.43
C GLY A 39 5.39 -5.72 -35.99
N GLY A 40 5.34 -6.03 -37.28
CA GLY A 40 6.37 -6.84 -37.95
C GLY A 40 7.60 -6.02 -38.31
N GLY A 41 8.44 -6.50 -39.23
CA GLY A 41 9.65 -5.78 -39.63
C GLY A 41 10.70 -5.77 -38.52
N THR A 42 11.38 -4.65 -38.32
CA THR A 42 12.40 -4.53 -37.27
C THR A 42 11.75 -4.40 -35.90
N TYR A 43 12.18 -5.24 -34.95
CA TYR A 43 11.77 -5.17 -33.55
C TYR A 43 12.97 -5.38 -32.64
N TYR A 44 12.80 -5.10 -31.35
CA TYR A 44 13.91 -5.09 -30.40
C TYR A 44 13.60 -5.95 -29.18
N ARG A 45 14.60 -6.72 -28.72
CA ARG A 45 14.52 -7.50 -27.48
C ARG A 45 15.61 -7.09 -26.51
N THR A 46 15.28 -7.09 -25.23
CA THR A 46 16.25 -7.02 -24.14
C THR A 46 15.77 -7.92 -23.01
N ASP A 47 16.57 -8.08 -21.97
CA ASP A 47 16.18 -8.88 -20.81
C ASP A 47 14.85 -8.38 -20.22
N GLY A 48 13.83 -9.24 -20.26
CA GLY A 48 12.47 -8.97 -19.78
C GLY A 48 11.53 -8.22 -20.74
N PHE A 49 11.98 -7.70 -21.88
CA PHE A 49 11.16 -6.84 -22.76
C PHE A 49 11.27 -7.16 -24.26
N GLU A 50 10.19 -6.88 -24.98
CA GLU A 50 10.14 -6.81 -26.44
C GLU A 50 9.46 -5.50 -26.86
N LEU A 51 10.06 -4.75 -27.77
CA LEU A 51 9.55 -3.49 -28.29
C LEU A 51 9.20 -3.64 -29.77
N ARG A 52 7.98 -3.27 -30.12
CA ARG A 52 7.48 -3.24 -31.51
C ARG A 52 6.81 -1.91 -31.84
N GLU A 53 6.92 -1.52 -33.10
CA GLU A 53 6.38 -0.27 -33.63
C GLU A 53 5.16 -0.54 -34.53
N PHE A 54 4.14 0.31 -34.44
CA PHE A 54 2.89 0.22 -35.20
C PHE A 54 2.63 1.53 -35.93
N ASP A 55 2.02 1.47 -37.12
CA ASP A 55 1.72 2.68 -37.91
C ASP A 55 0.54 3.48 -37.35
N ASP A 56 -0.44 2.79 -36.75
CA ASP A 56 -1.68 3.41 -36.28
C ASP A 56 -1.54 3.98 -34.85
N LEU A 57 -2.46 4.86 -34.45
CA LEU A 57 -2.55 5.35 -33.07
C LEU A 57 -2.92 4.20 -32.13
N HIS A 58 -2.33 4.17 -30.93
CA HIS A 58 -2.59 3.09 -29.96
C HIS A 58 -4.06 2.90 -29.64
N ILE A 59 -4.81 4.00 -29.54
CA ILE A 59 -6.24 3.99 -29.24
C ILE A 59 -7.10 3.31 -30.33
N GLU A 60 -6.57 3.19 -31.54
CA GLU A 60 -7.23 2.58 -32.70
C GLU A 60 -6.82 1.11 -32.91
N LEU A 61 -5.83 0.62 -32.16
CA LEU A 61 -5.42 -0.79 -32.22
C LEU A 61 -6.51 -1.67 -31.59
N ASP A 62 -6.62 -2.92 -32.07
CA ASP A 62 -7.50 -3.92 -31.47
C ASP A 62 -6.74 -4.71 -30.37
N ASP A 63 -5.97 -5.72 -30.78
CA ASP A 63 -5.17 -6.56 -29.88
C ASP A 63 -3.70 -6.62 -30.33
N PRO A 64 -2.87 -5.64 -29.91
CA PRO A 64 -1.46 -5.63 -30.29
C PRO A 64 -0.64 -6.74 -29.63
N ALA A 65 -1.16 -7.40 -28.58
CA ALA A 65 -0.47 -8.50 -27.91
C ALA A 65 -0.14 -9.64 -28.87
N ALA A 66 -1.00 -9.88 -29.86
CA ALA A 66 -0.82 -10.91 -30.87
C ALA A 66 0.42 -10.71 -31.76
N ALA A 67 1.01 -9.51 -31.76
CA ALA A 67 2.25 -9.24 -32.50
C ALA A 67 3.50 -9.70 -31.73
N PHE A 68 3.42 -9.93 -30.43
CA PHE A 68 4.58 -10.25 -29.58
C PHE A 68 4.73 -11.77 -29.38
N GLY A 69 5.95 -12.23 -29.15
CA GLY A 69 6.28 -13.66 -28.99
C GLY A 69 6.80 -14.33 -30.26
N SER A 70 7.07 -15.63 -30.19
CA SER A 70 7.77 -16.43 -31.20
C SER A 70 6.80 -17.18 -32.13
N ASP A 71 6.22 -16.49 -33.10
CA ASP A 71 5.70 -17.15 -34.33
C ASP A 71 6.69 -17.05 -35.51
N ALA A 72 7.84 -16.39 -35.33
CA ALA A 72 8.75 -16.02 -36.42
C ALA A 72 10.02 -16.90 -36.56
N ASP A 73 10.46 -17.60 -35.51
CA ASP A 73 11.79 -18.27 -35.51
C ASP A 73 11.75 -19.78 -35.83
N ASP A 74 10.58 -20.43 -35.87
CA ASP A 74 10.47 -21.90 -35.99
C ASP A 74 10.04 -22.43 -37.38
N ALA A 75 9.94 -21.56 -38.38
CA ALA A 75 9.52 -21.99 -39.73
C ALA A 75 10.66 -22.52 -40.62
N ASP A 76 11.93 -22.40 -40.22
CA ASP A 76 13.07 -22.68 -41.11
C ASP A 76 14.03 -23.81 -40.67
N ASP A 77 13.72 -24.58 -39.62
CA ASP A 77 14.40 -25.86 -39.36
C ASP A 77 13.56 -27.06 -39.80
N THR A 78 13.33 -27.16 -41.12
CA THR A 78 13.15 -28.48 -41.75
C THR A 78 14.50 -29.07 -42.13
N GLY A 79 15.43 -29.09 -41.16
CA GLY A 79 16.64 -29.88 -41.16
C GLY A 79 16.32 -31.33 -40.78
N ASP A 80 16.32 -32.19 -41.78
CA ASP A 80 16.35 -33.65 -41.66
C ASP A 80 17.41 -34.11 -40.62
N VAL A 81 16.96 -34.61 -39.44
CA VAL A 81 17.84 -35.37 -38.53
C VAL A 81 17.08 -36.53 -37.88
N ASP A 82 17.28 -37.72 -38.45
CA ASP A 82 17.35 -38.97 -37.70
C ASP A 82 18.56 -38.88 -36.74
N ASP A 83 18.34 -38.78 -35.43
CA ASP A 83 19.01 -39.62 -34.42
C ASP A 83 18.63 -39.22 -32.98
N ALA A 84 18.39 -40.23 -32.17
CA ALA A 84 18.07 -40.14 -30.76
C ALA A 84 19.31 -39.84 -29.90
N ASP A 85 19.03 -39.27 -28.72
CA ASP A 85 19.90 -39.16 -27.54
C ASP A 85 20.88 -37.96 -27.51
N ASP A 86 20.39 -36.79 -27.07
CA ASP A 86 21.20 -35.90 -26.23
C ASP A 86 20.32 -35.21 -25.17
N LYS A 87 20.71 -35.36 -23.90
CA LYS A 87 20.11 -34.66 -22.76
C LYS A 87 20.95 -33.42 -22.49
N GLY A 88 20.72 -32.38 -23.28
CA GLY A 88 21.19 -31.02 -22.99
C GLY A 88 20.24 -30.35 -22.00
N GLU A 89 20.80 -29.69 -21.00
CA GLU A 89 20.08 -28.84 -20.05
C GLU A 89 19.23 -27.83 -20.81
N ALA A 90 17.91 -27.86 -20.57
CA ALA A 90 16.98 -26.88 -21.09
C ALA A 90 17.32 -25.53 -20.46
N GLY A 91 17.99 -24.67 -21.23
CA GLY A 91 17.90 -23.24 -21.02
C GLY A 91 16.46 -22.84 -21.29
N ASP A 92 15.76 -22.43 -20.24
CA ASP A 92 14.43 -21.85 -20.28
C ASP A 92 14.50 -20.49 -20.98
N THR A 93 14.40 -20.49 -22.32
CA THR A 93 14.15 -19.27 -23.10
C THR A 93 12.74 -19.38 -23.63
N GLY A 94 11.78 -19.05 -22.75
CA GLY A 94 10.36 -19.33 -22.89
C GLY A 94 9.67 -18.71 -24.11
N ASP A 95 9.05 -19.57 -24.90
CA ASP A 95 7.89 -19.31 -25.76
C ASP A 95 6.68 -18.84 -24.90
N ALA A 96 6.61 -17.55 -24.57
CA ALA A 96 5.48 -17.05 -23.79
C ALA A 96 4.90 -15.75 -24.36
N ASN A 97 3.57 -15.71 -24.46
CA ASN A 97 2.80 -14.48 -24.63
C ASN A 97 3.25 -13.42 -23.62
N PRO A 98 3.13 -12.12 -23.93
CA PRO A 98 3.48 -11.08 -22.98
C PRO A 98 2.66 -11.19 -21.70
N ASP A 99 3.27 -10.92 -20.56
CA ASP A 99 2.58 -10.88 -19.26
C ASP A 99 1.61 -9.69 -19.22
N PHE A 100 2.01 -8.57 -19.82
CA PHE A 100 1.19 -7.39 -20.06
C PHE A 100 1.81 -6.47 -21.14
N LEU A 101 1.00 -5.53 -21.61
CA LEU A 101 1.37 -4.49 -22.58
C LEU A 101 1.60 -3.13 -21.91
N VAL A 102 2.64 -2.44 -22.36
CA VAL A 102 2.90 -1.03 -22.03
C VAL A 102 2.80 -0.20 -23.31
N PHE A 103 1.77 0.64 -23.37
CA PHE A 103 1.64 1.65 -24.43
C PHE A 103 2.39 2.91 -24.02
N VAL A 104 3.48 3.23 -24.70
CA VAL A 104 4.18 4.51 -24.48
C VAL A 104 3.57 5.56 -25.40
N SER A 105 2.90 6.56 -24.84
CA SER A 105 1.98 7.43 -25.60
C SER A 105 2.13 8.89 -25.17
N ARG A 106 1.57 9.81 -25.96
CA ARG A 106 1.30 11.18 -25.51
C ARG A 106 0.08 11.22 -24.61
N HIS A 107 0.13 12.09 -23.60
CA HIS A 107 -1.06 12.70 -23.03
C HIS A 107 -1.31 14.04 -23.75
N SER A 108 -2.57 14.34 -24.07
CA SER A 108 -2.96 15.59 -24.75
C SER A 108 -4.02 16.32 -23.94
N GLY A 109 -3.65 17.43 -23.28
CA GLY A 109 -4.55 18.17 -22.40
C GLY A 109 -4.04 19.56 -22.01
N GLU A 110 -4.79 20.24 -21.13
CA GLU A 110 -4.43 21.56 -20.60
C GLU A 110 -3.78 21.47 -19.19
N THR A 111 -2.91 20.49 -18.98
CA THR A 111 -2.26 20.20 -17.69
C THR A 111 -0.85 20.74 -17.52
N GLY A 112 -0.14 21.03 -18.62
CA GLY A 112 1.27 21.40 -18.58
C GLY A 112 2.18 20.18 -18.46
N GLU A 113 3.25 20.29 -17.70
CA GLU A 113 4.29 19.25 -17.52
C GLU A 113 3.76 18.10 -16.64
N LEU A 114 3.44 16.97 -17.27
CA LEU A 114 2.78 15.84 -16.61
C LEU A 114 3.27 14.49 -17.16
N LEU A 115 3.60 13.56 -16.26
CA LEU A 115 3.81 12.15 -16.59
C LEU A 115 2.73 11.30 -15.92
N THR A 116 2.07 10.45 -16.68
CA THR A 116 0.91 9.69 -16.20
C THR A 116 0.96 8.21 -16.56
N ALA A 117 0.15 7.43 -15.87
CA ALA A 117 -0.22 6.08 -16.30
C ALA A 117 -1.71 5.85 -16.07
N HIS A 118 -2.33 5.02 -16.90
CA HIS A 118 -3.72 4.58 -16.70
C HIS A 118 -4.04 3.34 -17.50
N VAL A 119 -5.11 2.66 -17.09
CA VAL A 119 -5.72 1.56 -17.83
C VAL A 119 -6.85 2.05 -18.74
N THR A 120 -7.09 1.35 -19.85
CA THR A 120 -8.07 1.74 -20.87
C THR A 120 -9.43 1.09 -20.66
N GLY A 121 -10.46 1.74 -21.20
CA GLY A 121 -11.84 1.32 -20.99
C GLY A 121 -12.84 2.43 -21.20
N ASN A 122 -14.06 2.06 -21.57
CA ASN A 122 -15.17 2.99 -21.71
C ASN A 122 -16.32 2.55 -20.79
N PHE A 123 -16.58 3.32 -19.73
CA PHE A 123 -17.76 3.09 -18.87
C PHE A 123 -19.08 3.38 -19.59
N GLY A 124 -19.04 4.23 -20.62
CA GLY A 124 -20.20 4.61 -21.43
C GLY A 124 -19.85 4.57 -22.92
N PRO A 125 -20.09 5.64 -23.71
CA PRO A 125 -19.70 5.71 -25.11
C PRO A 125 -18.18 5.59 -25.32
N ALA A 126 -17.78 5.14 -26.50
CA ALA A 126 -16.38 5.01 -26.93
C ALA A 126 -16.03 5.98 -28.07
N PRO A 127 -15.85 7.29 -27.79
CA PRO A 127 -15.55 8.27 -28.84
C PRO A 127 -14.10 8.19 -29.36
N CYS A 128 -13.20 7.62 -28.56
CA CYS A 128 -11.76 7.57 -28.81
C CYS A 128 -11.25 6.13 -28.78
N GLY A 129 -11.86 5.25 -29.59
CA GLY A 129 -11.45 3.85 -29.72
C GLY A 129 -12.03 2.91 -28.66
N GLY A 130 -11.93 1.61 -28.95
CA GLY A 130 -12.56 0.55 -28.17
C GLY A 130 -14.09 0.48 -28.35
N GLU A 131 -14.72 -0.37 -27.55
CA GLU A 131 -16.17 -0.58 -27.56
C GLU A 131 -16.85 0.14 -26.38
N PRO A 132 -18.10 0.62 -26.53
CA PRO A 132 -18.87 1.17 -25.42
C PRO A 132 -19.06 0.14 -24.29
N GLU A 133 -19.16 0.63 -23.05
CA GLU A 133 -19.45 -0.19 -21.85
C GLU A 133 -18.50 -1.39 -21.68
N THR A 134 -17.27 -1.28 -22.19
CA THR A 134 -16.24 -2.33 -22.20
C THR A 134 -14.96 -1.82 -21.57
N LEU A 135 -14.39 -2.59 -20.65
CA LEU A 135 -13.14 -2.26 -19.96
C LEU A 135 -12.04 -3.28 -20.34
N ALA A 136 -10.81 -2.80 -20.57
CA ALA A 136 -9.66 -3.66 -20.86
C ALA A 136 -9.23 -4.45 -19.62
N ASN A 137 -8.39 -5.48 -19.76
CA ASN A 137 -7.72 -6.08 -18.60
C ASN A 137 -6.73 -5.06 -18.01
N ALA A 138 -6.92 -4.67 -16.75
CA ALA A 138 -6.06 -3.73 -16.07
C ALA A 138 -4.74 -4.40 -15.63
N ALA A 139 -3.69 -3.59 -15.43
CA ALA A 139 -2.43 -4.01 -14.84
C ALA A 139 -2.11 -3.17 -13.57
N PRO A 140 -2.86 -3.31 -12.47
CA PRO A 140 -2.78 -2.40 -11.32
C PRO A 140 -1.39 -2.38 -10.65
N GLY A 141 -0.74 -3.54 -10.55
CA GLY A 141 0.60 -3.65 -9.98
C GLY A 141 1.66 -2.99 -10.86
N ALA A 142 1.55 -3.14 -12.18
CA ALA A 142 2.42 -2.45 -13.13
C ALA A 142 2.18 -0.93 -13.11
N GLU A 143 0.92 -0.48 -13.01
CA GLU A 143 0.57 0.94 -12.89
C GLU A 143 1.18 1.56 -11.64
N LYS A 144 1.07 0.88 -10.49
CA LYS A 144 1.68 1.35 -9.24
C LYS A 144 3.18 1.54 -9.36
N ARG A 145 3.88 0.52 -9.87
CA ARG A 145 5.35 0.52 -10.00
C ARG A 145 5.85 1.54 -11.01
N VAL A 146 5.16 1.68 -12.15
CA VAL A 146 5.58 2.67 -13.15
C VAL A 146 5.35 4.09 -12.65
N VAL A 147 4.28 4.36 -11.89
CA VAL A 147 4.05 5.68 -11.27
C VAL A 147 5.11 6.01 -10.22
N GLU A 148 5.52 5.04 -9.41
CA GLU A 148 6.65 5.19 -8.48
C GLU A 148 7.95 5.48 -9.23
N ALA A 149 8.23 4.74 -10.31
CA ALA A 149 9.42 4.95 -11.14
C ALA A 149 9.40 6.29 -11.89
N LEU A 150 8.25 6.71 -12.43
CA LEU A 150 8.05 8.04 -13.01
C LEU A 150 8.38 9.12 -11.99
N ALA A 151 7.89 8.99 -10.75
CA ALA A 151 8.18 9.97 -9.69
C ALA A 151 9.67 10.01 -9.31
N ALA A 152 10.40 8.91 -9.47
CA ALA A 152 11.84 8.85 -9.23
C ALA A 152 12.67 9.48 -10.36
N HIS A 153 12.21 9.37 -11.61
CA HIS A 153 12.94 9.84 -12.80
C HIS A 153 12.47 11.20 -13.34
N ALA A 154 11.29 11.68 -12.92
CA ALA A 154 10.68 12.90 -13.46
C ALA A 154 11.61 14.12 -13.35
N PRO A 155 11.74 14.92 -14.43
CA PRO A 155 12.43 16.20 -14.38
C PRO A 155 11.76 17.19 -13.42
N GLU A 156 12.51 18.18 -12.94
CA GLU A 156 11.94 19.25 -12.11
C GLU A 156 10.83 19.99 -12.88
N GLY A 157 9.63 20.08 -12.30
CA GLY A 157 8.47 20.75 -12.89
C GLY A 157 7.37 19.80 -13.34
N TYR A 158 7.70 18.53 -13.64
CA TYR A 158 6.71 17.54 -14.02
C TYR A 158 5.96 17.00 -12.80
N ASP A 159 4.64 17.10 -12.85
CA ASP A 159 3.76 16.35 -11.95
C ASP A 159 3.69 14.88 -12.38
N VAL A 160 3.42 13.99 -11.43
CA VAL A 160 3.29 12.54 -11.65
C VAL A 160 2.04 12.01 -10.97
N GLY A 161 1.25 11.21 -11.69
CA GLY A 161 0.06 10.56 -11.14
C GLY A 161 -0.59 9.57 -12.09
N ILE A 162 -1.82 9.17 -11.77
CA ILE A 162 -2.63 8.35 -12.66
C ILE A 162 -3.76 9.16 -13.29
N GLU A 163 -4.30 8.64 -14.39
CA GLU A 163 -5.55 9.12 -14.98
C GLU A 163 -6.69 8.15 -14.73
N CYS A 164 -7.93 8.62 -14.88
CA CYS A 164 -9.09 7.77 -14.83
C CYS A 164 -9.14 6.83 -16.04
N THR A 165 -9.94 5.76 -15.95
CA THR A 165 -10.11 4.84 -17.09
C THR A 165 -10.87 5.51 -18.22
N HIS A 166 -10.25 5.55 -19.39
CA HIS A 166 -10.84 6.14 -20.59
C HIS A 166 -10.21 5.57 -21.88
N HIS A 167 -10.90 5.79 -23.00
CA HIS A 167 -10.51 5.47 -24.38
C HIS A 167 -10.14 4.00 -24.65
N GLY A 168 -9.87 3.68 -25.92
CA GLY A 168 -9.44 2.36 -26.36
C GLY A 168 -7.92 2.15 -26.23
N PRO A 169 -7.41 0.93 -26.47
CA PRO A 169 -8.17 -0.27 -26.85
C PRO A 169 -8.90 -0.90 -25.66
N THR A 170 -9.97 -1.63 -25.94
CA THR A 170 -10.71 -2.41 -24.91
C THR A 170 -10.58 -3.92 -25.11
N SER A 171 -9.95 -4.34 -26.21
CA SER A 171 -9.89 -5.73 -26.69
C SER A 171 -8.51 -6.39 -26.55
N ALA A 172 -7.55 -5.72 -25.91
CA ALA A 172 -6.24 -6.31 -25.61
C ALA A 172 -6.39 -7.64 -24.85
N SER A 173 -5.76 -8.69 -25.36
CA SER A 173 -5.94 -10.05 -24.83
C SER A 173 -5.18 -10.31 -23.53
N VAL A 174 -4.20 -9.45 -23.21
CA VAL A 174 -3.42 -9.47 -21.97
C VAL A 174 -3.68 -8.18 -21.18
N PRO A 175 -3.35 -8.12 -19.88
CA PRO A 175 -3.36 -6.88 -19.12
C PRO A 175 -2.59 -5.76 -19.81
N SER A 176 -3.04 -4.52 -19.69
CA SER A 176 -2.40 -3.39 -20.36
C SER A 176 -2.55 -2.08 -19.62
N LEU A 177 -1.59 -1.18 -19.81
CA LEU A 177 -1.64 0.21 -19.35
C LEU A 177 -0.95 1.14 -20.36
N PHE A 178 -1.34 2.41 -20.31
CA PHE A 178 -0.66 3.51 -20.95
C PHE A 178 0.32 4.14 -19.96
N VAL A 179 1.46 4.60 -20.47
CA VAL A 179 2.46 5.39 -19.74
C VAL A 179 2.79 6.58 -20.62
N GLU A 180 2.43 7.77 -20.15
CA GLU A 180 2.27 8.92 -21.01
C GLU A 180 3.16 10.11 -20.66
N LEU A 181 3.53 10.84 -21.71
CA LEU A 181 4.22 12.12 -21.66
C LEU A 181 3.26 13.22 -22.09
N GLY A 182 2.96 14.14 -21.17
CA GLY A 182 2.01 15.22 -21.38
C GLY A 182 2.57 16.61 -21.13
N SER A 183 1.91 17.66 -21.63
CA SER A 183 0.53 17.61 -22.17
C SER A 183 0.37 18.26 -23.55
N ASP A 184 1.43 18.89 -24.07
CA ASP A 184 1.48 19.49 -25.40
C ASP A 184 2.83 19.29 -26.10
N GLU A 185 2.94 19.78 -27.35
CA GLU A 185 4.11 19.59 -28.23
C GLU A 185 5.46 19.92 -27.56
N PRO A 186 5.64 21.04 -26.82
CA PRO A 186 6.83 21.27 -26.00
C PRO A 186 7.23 20.14 -25.06
N GLN A 187 6.27 19.49 -24.40
CA GLN A 187 6.57 18.35 -23.53
C GLN A 187 6.78 17.06 -24.33
N TRP A 188 6.04 16.84 -25.41
CA TRP A 188 6.25 15.67 -26.27
C TRP A 188 7.67 15.66 -26.90
N GLU A 189 8.24 16.83 -27.17
CA GLU A 189 9.62 17.00 -27.64
C GLU A 189 10.66 17.07 -26.50
N ASP A 190 10.25 17.04 -25.23
CA ASP A 190 11.15 17.13 -24.09
C ASP A 190 11.93 15.82 -23.91
N ARG A 191 13.23 15.91 -24.18
CA ARG A 191 14.14 14.77 -24.12
C ARG A 191 14.30 14.20 -22.71
N GLU A 192 14.36 15.06 -21.69
CA GLU A 192 14.57 14.60 -20.31
C GLU A 192 13.31 13.89 -19.80
N ALA A 193 12.13 14.41 -20.14
CA ALA A 193 10.85 13.79 -19.80
C ALA A 193 10.61 12.46 -20.55
N ALA A 194 10.90 12.39 -21.85
CA ALA A 194 10.84 11.14 -22.60
C ALA A 194 11.84 10.09 -22.08
N GLU A 195 13.04 10.52 -21.63
CA GLU A 195 14.02 9.61 -21.03
C GLU A 195 13.56 9.12 -19.66
N ALA A 196 12.86 9.96 -18.88
CA ALA A 196 12.24 9.56 -17.62
C ALA A 196 11.18 8.49 -17.82
N VAL A 197 10.28 8.64 -18.81
CA VAL A 197 9.29 7.61 -19.17
C VAL A 197 9.98 6.31 -19.59
N ALA A 198 10.99 6.39 -20.46
CA ALA A 198 11.74 5.22 -20.91
C ALA A 198 12.39 4.45 -19.75
N ARG A 199 13.00 5.15 -18.79
CA ARG A 199 13.58 4.55 -17.58
C ARG A 199 12.52 3.92 -16.68
N ALA A 200 11.41 4.62 -16.46
CA ALA A 200 10.30 4.11 -15.65
C ALA A 200 9.71 2.81 -16.23
N VAL A 201 9.56 2.71 -17.55
CA VAL A 201 9.11 1.49 -18.22
C VAL A 201 10.12 0.34 -18.05
N LEU A 202 11.41 0.61 -18.19
CA LEU A 202 12.45 -0.42 -18.01
C LEU A 202 12.59 -0.90 -16.56
N ASP A 203 12.25 -0.06 -15.58
CA ASP A 203 12.22 -0.43 -14.16
C ASP A 203 11.10 -1.43 -13.83
N LEU A 204 10.15 -1.67 -14.75
CA LEU A 204 9.16 -2.75 -14.63
C LEU A 204 9.76 -4.16 -14.82
N ARG A 205 11.05 -4.29 -15.11
CA ARG A 205 11.70 -5.59 -15.35
C ARG A 205 11.43 -6.56 -14.19
N GLY A 206 10.97 -7.76 -14.53
CA GLY A 206 10.75 -8.83 -13.55
C GLY A 206 9.50 -8.66 -12.69
N THR A 207 8.64 -7.68 -13.02
CA THR A 207 7.36 -7.43 -12.34
C THR A 207 6.20 -8.05 -13.14
N GLY A 208 5.10 -8.35 -12.46
CA GLY A 208 3.84 -8.79 -13.09
C GLY A 208 2.78 -7.68 -13.21
N PRO A 209 1.65 -7.96 -13.89
CA PRO A 209 0.54 -7.01 -14.03
C PRO A 209 -0.14 -6.70 -12.69
N ASP A 210 -0.10 -7.65 -11.76
CA ASP A 210 -0.74 -7.55 -10.46
C ASP A 210 0.27 -7.21 -9.36
N LEU A 211 -0.23 -6.67 -8.26
CA LEU A 211 0.53 -6.45 -7.03
C LEU A 211 0.42 -7.70 -6.16
N THR A 212 1.49 -8.50 -6.12
CA THR A 212 1.57 -9.71 -5.31
C THR A 212 2.52 -9.52 -4.14
N GLY A 213 2.29 -10.23 -3.03
CA GLY A 213 3.08 -10.07 -1.80
C GLY A 213 4.56 -10.46 -1.92
N ASP A 214 4.95 -11.21 -2.95
CA ASP A 214 6.34 -11.60 -3.22
C ASP A 214 7.15 -10.50 -3.95
N ASP A 215 6.48 -9.49 -4.50
CA ASP A 215 7.15 -8.45 -5.28
C ASP A 215 8.00 -7.50 -4.40
N ASP A 216 7.64 -7.33 -3.12
CA ASP A 216 8.41 -6.53 -2.15
C ASP A 216 9.73 -7.20 -1.73
N ALA A 217 9.77 -8.54 -1.71
CA ALA A 217 10.97 -9.29 -1.36
C ALA A 217 12.08 -9.17 -2.43
N ARG A 218 11.72 -8.86 -3.68
CA ARG A 218 12.68 -8.72 -4.79
C ARG A 218 13.22 -7.30 -4.97
N ALA A 219 12.51 -6.29 -4.44
CA ALA A 219 12.98 -4.90 -4.45
C ALA A 219 14.08 -4.62 -3.41
N SER A 220 14.23 -5.46 -2.37
CA SER A 220 15.20 -5.25 -1.30
C SER A 220 16.59 -5.90 -1.53
N ASP A 221 16.71 -6.91 -2.39
CA ASP A 221 17.95 -7.67 -2.54
C ASP A 221 18.65 -7.42 -3.88
N GLY A 222 19.35 -6.28 -3.93
CA GLY A 222 20.54 -6.15 -4.76
C GLY A 222 21.62 -7.12 -4.27
N ALA A 223 21.68 -8.29 -4.91
CA ALA A 223 22.72 -9.33 -4.84
C ALA A 223 22.66 -10.35 -3.68
N ALA A 224 22.26 -11.58 -3.99
CA ALA A 224 22.97 -12.80 -3.55
C ALA A 224 22.52 -14.06 -4.32
N ASP A 225 23.47 -14.99 -4.41
CA ASP A 225 23.49 -16.25 -5.14
C ASP A 225 22.27 -17.18 -4.98
N VAL A 226 21.97 -17.86 -6.10
CA VAL A 226 21.11 -19.03 -6.20
C VAL A 226 21.65 -20.15 -5.30
N ILE A 227 20.89 -20.55 -4.28
CA ILE A 227 21.09 -21.83 -3.59
C ILE A 227 19.94 -22.76 -4.00
N ASP A 228 20.29 -23.73 -4.84
CA ASP A 228 19.52 -24.93 -5.14
C ASP A 228 19.19 -25.68 -3.84
N GLY A 229 17.90 -25.79 -3.54
CA GLY A 229 17.37 -26.42 -2.35
C GLY A 229 16.09 -27.20 -2.69
N THR A 230 16.25 -28.33 -3.36
CA THR A 230 15.19 -29.34 -3.51
C THR A 230 14.75 -29.88 -2.15
N ALA A 231 13.56 -29.48 -1.69
CA ALA A 231 12.90 -30.07 -0.53
C ALA A 231 11.64 -30.82 -0.97
N ASP A 232 11.74 -32.14 -0.89
CA ASP A 232 10.69 -33.14 -1.08
C ASP A 232 9.54 -32.92 -0.07
N ALA A 233 8.38 -32.49 -0.56
CA ALA A 233 7.19 -32.26 0.26
C ALA A 233 6.34 -33.53 0.35
N THR A 234 6.35 -34.16 1.54
CA THR A 234 5.42 -35.24 1.87
C THR A 234 4.03 -34.69 2.24
N ASP A 235 3.06 -35.21 1.51
CA ASP A 235 1.59 -35.21 1.65
C ASP A 235 1.03 -35.02 3.08
N GLY A 236 0.20 -33.99 3.23
CA GLY A 236 -0.51 -33.64 4.48
C GLY A 236 -1.47 -32.47 4.27
N ALA A 237 -2.62 -32.75 3.64
CA ALA A 237 -3.66 -31.78 3.31
C ALA A 237 -4.24 -31.03 4.54
N THR A 238 -4.09 -29.72 4.52
CA THR A 238 -5.05 -28.74 5.03
C THR A 238 -5.36 -27.79 3.87
N ASP A 239 -6.65 -27.52 3.59
CA ASP A 239 -7.13 -26.53 2.61
C ASP A 239 -6.73 -25.09 3.03
N ALA A 240 -5.44 -24.82 3.12
CA ALA A 240 -4.93 -23.47 3.08
C ALA A 240 -4.74 -23.14 1.60
N ALA A 241 -5.44 -22.11 1.11
CA ALA A 241 -5.18 -21.56 -0.21
C ALA A 241 -3.67 -21.30 -0.35
N ASP A 242 -3.11 -21.61 -1.51
CA ASP A 242 -1.72 -21.29 -1.84
C ASP A 242 -1.50 -19.78 -1.54
N PRO A 243 -0.43 -19.32 -0.89
CA PRO A 243 -0.17 -17.88 -0.74
C PRO A 243 -0.22 -17.12 -2.08
N ALA A 244 -0.02 -17.79 -3.22
CA ALA A 244 -0.25 -17.25 -4.56
C ALA A 244 -1.74 -17.01 -4.93
N ASP A 245 -2.68 -17.57 -4.19
CA ASP A 245 -4.14 -17.42 -4.35
C ASP A 245 -4.74 -16.34 -3.42
N ALA A 246 -3.93 -15.65 -2.60
CA ALA A 246 -4.43 -14.52 -1.84
C ALA A 246 -4.86 -13.39 -2.80
N PRO A 247 -6.06 -12.81 -2.64
CA PRO A 247 -6.52 -11.75 -3.52
C PRO A 247 -5.54 -10.57 -3.44
N PRO A 248 -5.13 -9.99 -4.58
CA PRO A 248 -4.12 -8.94 -4.60
C PRO A 248 -4.67 -7.67 -3.92
N ARG A 249 -3.77 -6.80 -3.47
CA ARG A 249 -4.11 -5.52 -2.81
C ARG A 249 -4.55 -4.47 -3.83
N HIS A 250 -5.63 -4.77 -4.54
CA HIS A 250 -6.19 -3.93 -5.57
C HIS A 250 -7.52 -3.32 -5.14
N VAL A 251 -7.77 -2.08 -5.55
CA VAL A 251 -9.08 -1.43 -5.43
C VAL A 251 -9.57 -0.90 -6.77
N VAL A 252 -10.89 -0.87 -6.94
CA VAL A 252 -11.56 -0.11 -7.99
C VAL A 252 -11.91 1.28 -7.48
N GLY A 253 -11.69 2.31 -8.28
CA GLY A 253 -12.04 3.69 -7.97
C GLY A 253 -13.35 4.13 -8.61
N PHE A 254 -14.18 4.86 -7.87
CA PHE A 254 -15.36 5.54 -8.44
C PHE A 254 -15.44 6.99 -7.99
N GLY A 255 -15.66 7.89 -8.94
CA GLY A 255 -15.78 9.33 -8.73
C GLY A 255 -14.47 10.09 -8.93
N GLY A 256 -14.52 11.40 -8.72
CA GLY A 256 -13.40 12.30 -8.94
C GLY A 256 -13.30 12.81 -10.38
N GLY A 257 -12.24 13.56 -10.65
CA GLY A 257 -11.93 14.11 -11.97
C GLY A 257 -11.03 13.20 -12.81
N HIS A 258 -10.66 13.68 -13.99
CA HIS A 258 -9.81 12.97 -14.95
C HIS A 258 -8.47 12.52 -14.37
N TYR A 259 -7.77 13.38 -13.63
CA TYR A 259 -6.45 13.10 -13.05
C TYR A 259 -6.49 12.45 -11.65
N ALA A 260 -7.67 11.97 -11.25
CA ALA A 260 -7.87 11.04 -10.14
C ALA A 260 -6.98 11.27 -8.87
N PRO A 261 -6.89 12.49 -8.29
CA PRO A 261 -5.87 12.83 -7.29
C PRO A 261 -5.93 11.99 -6.01
N ARG A 262 -7.13 11.52 -5.64
CA ARG A 262 -7.31 10.59 -4.53
C ARG A 262 -6.66 9.24 -4.82
N PHE A 263 -6.88 8.71 -6.01
CA PHE A 263 -6.38 7.42 -6.42
C PHE A 263 -4.88 7.46 -6.71
N THR A 264 -4.37 8.58 -7.24
CA THR A 264 -2.92 8.87 -7.29
C THR A 264 -2.29 8.78 -5.89
N ARG A 265 -2.97 9.32 -4.86
CA ARG A 265 -2.48 9.23 -3.48
C ARG A 265 -2.43 7.80 -2.97
N ILE A 266 -3.47 7.01 -3.26
CA ILE A 266 -3.51 5.58 -2.89
C ILE A 266 -2.33 4.85 -3.54
N VAL A 267 -2.14 5.02 -4.85
CA VAL A 267 -1.04 4.40 -5.59
C VAL A 267 0.32 4.76 -4.99
N ARG A 268 0.56 6.04 -4.69
CA ARG A 268 1.88 6.55 -4.29
C ARG A 268 2.21 6.44 -2.80
N GLU A 269 1.19 6.39 -1.94
CA GLU A 269 1.38 6.55 -0.49
C GLU A 269 0.87 5.36 0.32
N THR A 270 0.45 4.27 -0.33
CA THR A 270 -0.04 3.06 0.34
C THR A 270 0.47 1.78 -0.33
N GLU A 271 0.30 0.66 0.35
CA GLU A 271 0.63 -0.70 -0.13
C GLU A 271 -0.39 -1.25 -1.15
N TRP A 272 -1.30 -0.41 -1.64
CA TRP A 272 -2.40 -0.82 -2.52
C TRP A 272 -2.23 -0.25 -3.92
N ALA A 273 -2.60 -1.06 -4.92
CA ALA A 273 -2.72 -0.64 -6.30
C ALA A 273 -4.17 -0.30 -6.65
N VAL A 274 -4.33 0.53 -7.69
CA VAL A 274 -5.64 0.92 -8.22
C VAL A 274 -5.78 0.31 -9.60
N GLY A 275 -6.92 -0.32 -9.88
CA GLY A 275 -7.28 -0.78 -11.22
C GLY A 275 -8.13 0.26 -11.93
N HIS A 276 -9.30 -0.13 -12.40
CA HIS A 276 -10.19 0.81 -13.08
C HIS A 276 -10.66 1.95 -12.16
N VAL A 277 -10.74 3.16 -12.74
CA VAL A 277 -11.26 4.35 -12.09
C VAL A 277 -12.36 4.96 -12.94
N GLY A 278 -13.61 4.83 -12.51
CA GLY A 278 -14.77 5.47 -13.14
C GLY A 278 -14.94 6.91 -12.66
N ALA A 279 -14.40 7.89 -13.40
CA ALA A 279 -14.53 9.31 -13.05
C ALA A 279 -15.98 9.83 -13.14
N ASP A 280 -16.25 11.00 -12.55
CA ASP A 280 -17.58 11.61 -12.46
C ASP A 280 -18.30 11.72 -13.82
N TRP A 281 -17.56 12.12 -14.87
CA TRP A 281 -18.10 12.27 -16.22
C TRP A 281 -18.42 10.91 -16.85
N ALA A 282 -17.52 9.94 -16.70
CA ALA A 282 -17.66 8.59 -17.24
C ALA A 282 -18.86 7.87 -16.62
N LEU A 283 -19.03 8.01 -15.29
CA LEU A 283 -20.21 7.49 -14.58
C LEU A 283 -21.50 8.21 -15.00
N GLY A 284 -21.43 9.51 -15.30
CA GLY A 284 -22.55 10.26 -15.85
C GLY A 284 -23.00 9.76 -17.23
N GLU A 285 -22.04 9.38 -18.08
CA GLU A 285 -22.29 8.85 -19.42
C GLU A 285 -22.73 7.38 -19.42
N MET A 286 -22.19 6.55 -18.52
CA MET A 286 -22.67 5.18 -18.27
C MET A 286 -24.17 5.17 -17.93
N GLY A 287 -24.63 6.14 -17.13
CA GLY A 287 -26.01 6.24 -16.68
C GLY A 287 -26.25 5.53 -15.36
N ALA A 288 -27.48 5.06 -15.12
CA ALA A 288 -27.88 4.52 -13.82
C ALA A 288 -27.06 3.27 -13.44
N PRO A 289 -26.39 3.22 -12.26
CA PRO A 289 -25.55 2.09 -11.86
C PRO A 289 -26.25 0.74 -11.93
N GLU A 290 -27.49 0.63 -11.42
CA GLU A 290 -28.23 -0.65 -11.42
C GLU A 290 -28.54 -1.16 -12.83
N ALA A 291 -28.76 -0.26 -13.79
CA ALA A 291 -29.02 -0.63 -15.18
C ALA A 291 -27.75 -1.12 -15.90
N ASN A 292 -26.57 -0.69 -15.43
CA ASN A 292 -25.26 -0.97 -16.01
C ASN A 292 -24.35 -1.72 -15.02
N ARG A 293 -24.96 -2.59 -14.21
CA ARG A 293 -24.24 -3.39 -13.21
C ARG A 293 -23.12 -4.24 -13.81
N GLU A 294 -23.28 -4.68 -15.06
CA GLU A 294 -22.28 -5.49 -15.77
C GLU A 294 -21.00 -4.68 -16.05
N THR A 295 -21.09 -3.39 -16.32
CA THR A 295 -19.91 -2.51 -16.49
C THR A 295 -19.19 -2.30 -15.16
N ILE A 296 -19.93 -2.20 -14.06
CA ILE A 296 -19.34 -2.11 -12.71
C ILE A 296 -18.68 -3.44 -12.34
N GLU A 297 -19.32 -4.57 -12.59
CA GLU A 297 -18.76 -5.91 -12.37
C GLU A 297 -17.49 -6.14 -13.19
N GLN A 298 -17.49 -5.76 -14.47
CA GLN A 298 -16.28 -5.74 -15.31
C GLN A 298 -15.13 -4.97 -14.65
N ALA A 299 -15.39 -3.83 -14.01
CA ALA A 299 -14.34 -3.03 -13.38
C ALA A 299 -13.62 -3.81 -12.27
N PHE A 300 -14.33 -4.64 -11.50
CA PHE A 300 -13.73 -5.50 -10.48
C PHE A 300 -13.01 -6.70 -11.09
N GLU A 301 -13.67 -7.43 -12.01
CA GLU A 301 -13.10 -8.61 -12.65
C GLU A 301 -11.79 -8.28 -13.39
N ARG A 302 -11.81 -7.21 -14.19
CA ARG A 302 -10.67 -6.76 -14.99
C ARG A 302 -9.55 -6.12 -14.17
N SER A 303 -9.85 -5.68 -12.94
CA SER A 303 -8.86 -5.17 -11.98
C SER A 303 -8.35 -6.23 -11.01
N ARG A 304 -8.92 -7.45 -11.04
CA ARG A 304 -8.70 -8.50 -10.02
C ARG A 304 -8.86 -7.95 -8.60
N ALA A 305 -9.91 -7.17 -8.37
CA ALA A 305 -10.15 -6.47 -7.11
C ALA A 305 -11.46 -6.92 -6.47
N ASP A 306 -11.51 -6.88 -5.14
CA ASP A 306 -12.71 -7.20 -4.35
C ASP A 306 -13.24 -5.99 -3.56
N ARG A 307 -12.53 -4.86 -3.65
CA ARG A 307 -12.76 -3.66 -2.84
C ARG A 307 -12.85 -2.42 -3.72
N ALA A 308 -13.65 -1.46 -3.31
CA ALA A 308 -13.75 -0.17 -3.98
C ALA A 308 -13.60 1.01 -3.03
N VAL A 309 -12.95 2.06 -3.52
CA VAL A 309 -12.91 3.37 -2.89
C VAL A 309 -13.79 4.32 -3.70
N ILE A 310 -14.77 4.92 -3.02
CA ILE A 310 -15.73 5.82 -3.64
C ILE A 310 -15.45 7.27 -3.20
N GLU A 311 -15.19 8.13 -4.19
CA GLU A 311 -15.07 9.56 -4.03
C GLU A 311 -16.44 10.26 -4.15
N GLY A 312 -16.81 10.95 -3.07
CA GLY A 312 -18.06 11.70 -2.96
C GLY A 312 -19.23 10.86 -2.47
N ASP A 313 -20.41 11.47 -2.40
CA ASP A 313 -21.65 10.82 -1.98
C ASP A 313 -22.30 10.11 -3.18
N ARG A 314 -22.09 8.79 -3.30
CA ARG A 314 -22.57 7.96 -4.41
C ARG A 314 -23.28 6.69 -3.92
N PRO A 315 -24.41 6.82 -3.21
CA PRO A 315 -25.08 5.68 -2.58
C PRO A 315 -25.60 4.66 -3.60
N GLU A 316 -25.94 5.09 -4.83
CA GLU A 316 -26.38 4.19 -5.89
C GLU A 316 -25.24 3.30 -6.41
N VAL A 317 -24.02 3.84 -6.52
CA VAL A 317 -22.83 3.04 -6.89
C VAL A 317 -22.48 2.10 -5.76
N ALA A 318 -22.43 2.60 -4.51
CA ALA A 318 -22.15 1.77 -3.33
C ALA A 318 -23.12 0.58 -3.21
N ALA A 319 -24.42 0.81 -3.42
CA ALA A 319 -25.42 -0.25 -3.35
C ALA A 319 -25.23 -1.33 -4.44
N VAL A 320 -24.79 -0.96 -5.65
CA VAL A 320 -24.49 -1.93 -6.71
C VAL A 320 -23.22 -2.72 -6.38
N VAL A 321 -22.16 -2.04 -5.92
CA VAL A 321 -20.90 -2.67 -5.49
C VAL A 321 -21.16 -3.72 -4.40
N GLU A 322 -21.89 -3.36 -3.35
CA GLU A 322 -22.27 -4.28 -2.27
C GLU A 322 -23.20 -5.40 -2.77
N GLY A 323 -24.13 -5.07 -3.68
CA GLY A 323 -25.05 -6.03 -4.31
C GLY A 323 -24.36 -7.05 -5.22
N LEU A 324 -23.17 -6.73 -5.74
CA LEU A 324 -22.28 -7.64 -6.48
C LEU A 324 -21.39 -8.48 -5.55
N GLY A 325 -21.37 -8.19 -4.25
CA GLY A 325 -20.58 -8.93 -3.26
C GLY A 325 -19.18 -8.34 -3.00
N HIS A 326 -18.88 -7.17 -3.55
CA HIS A 326 -17.63 -6.45 -3.27
C HIS A 326 -17.79 -5.52 -2.07
N ARG A 327 -16.66 -5.14 -1.46
CA ARG A 327 -16.66 -4.28 -0.26
C ARG A 327 -16.31 -2.84 -0.60
N VAL A 328 -17.14 -1.89 -0.16
CA VAL A 328 -16.77 -0.47 -0.18
C VAL A 328 -15.91 -0.17 1.05
N VAL A 329 -14.75 0.46 0.83
CA VAL A 329 -13.80 0.86 1.88
C VAL A 329 -13.44 2.34 1.74
N SER A 330 -13.08 2.99 2.86
CA SER A 330 -12.59 4.36 2.85
C SER A 330 -11.10 4.44 2.49
N GLU A 331 -10.62 5.61 2.09
CA GLU A 331 -9.18 5.85 1.91
C GLU A 331 -8.42 5.64 3.24
N THR A 332 -9.05 6.00 4.37
CA THR A 332 -8.53 5.70 5.71
C THR A 332 -8.35 4.20 5.90
N TRP A 333 -9.35 3.39 5.52
CA TRP A 333 -9.24 1.93 5.60
C TRP A 333 -8.03 1.42 4.80
N VAL A 334 -7.86 1.87 3.56
CA VAL A 334 -6.72 1.46 2.70
C VAL A 334 -5.38 1.80 3.35
N ARG A 335 -5.25 3.02 3.88
CA ARG A 335 -4.01 3.51 4.50
C ARG A 335 -3.69 2.82 5.83
N GLU A 336 -4.68 2.62 6.68
CA GLU A 336 -4.49 1.99 7.99
C GLU A 336 -4.26 0.48 7.87
N VAL A 337 -4.95 -0.18 6.92
CA VAL A 337 -4.75 -1.62 6.68
C VAL A 337 -3.39 -1.91 6.07
N GLY A 338 -2.87 -1.06 5.18
CA GLY A 338 -1.55 -1.24 4.58
C GLY A 338 -1.34 -2.66 4.05
N ASP A 339 -0.28 -3.33 4.52
CA ASP A 339 0.14 -4.68 4.20
C ASP A 339 -0.41 -5.77 5.14
N ARG A 340 -1.32 -5.43 6.06
CA ARG A 340 -1.83 -6.40 7.05
C ARG A 340 -2.59 -7.54 6.38
N PRO A 341 -2.48 -8.79 6.89
CA PRO A 341 -3.24 -9.91 6.35
C PRO A 341 -4.75 -9.65 6.37
N LEU A 342 -5.43 -9.76 5.23
CA LEU A 342 -6.85 -9.43 5.12
C LEU A 342 -7.75 -10.29 6.04
N PRO A 343 -7.52 -11.62 6.21
CA PRO A 343 -8.31 -12.41 7.17
C PRO A 343 -8.15 -11.92 8.62
N LEU A 344 -6.96 -11.44 8.98
CA LEU A 344 -6.73 -10.85 10.31
C LEU A 344 -7.51 -9.53 10.46
N VAL A 345 -7.49 -8.67 9.43
CA VAL A 345 -8.26 -7.41 9.43
C VAL A 345 -9.75 -7.67 9.61
N GLU A 346 -10.32 -8.60 8.84
CA GLU A 346 -11.75 -8.93 8.90
C GLU A 346 -12.17 -9.47 10.27
N ARG A 347 -11.31 -10.30 10.88
CA ARG A 347 -11.50 -10.77 12.25
C ARG A 347 -11.45 -9.61 13.25
N LEU A 348 -10.43 -8.77 13.19
CA LEU A 348 -10.27 -7.64 14.12
C LEU A 348 -11.40 -6.62 14.01
N GLU A 349 -11.90 -6.36 12.79
CA GLU A 349 -13.07 -5.49 12.61
C GLU A 349 -14.35 -6.09 13.21
N THR A 350 -14.43 -7.41 13.33
CA THR A 350 -15.53 -8.12 14.00
C THR A 350 -15.38 -8.13 15.51
N ASP A 351 -14.17 -8.37 16.01
CA ASP A 351 -13.88 -8.58 17.42
C ASP A 351 -13.71 -7.25 18.21
N LEU A 352 -13.32 -6.16 17.53
CA LEU A 352 -13.09 -4.83 18.11
C LEU A 352 -14.08 -3.78 17.57
N ALA A 353 -13.74 -3.16 16.44
CA ALA A 353 -14.51 -2.13 15.74
C ALA A 353 -14.02 -2.02 14.29
N THR A 354 -14.77 -1.36 13.41
CA THR A 354 -14.27 -1.07 12.05
C THR A 354 -13.17 0.00 12.05
N VAL A 355 -12.36 0.06 10.98
CA VAL A 355 -11.34 1.13 10.84
C VAL A 355 -11.98 2.53 10.85
N ASP A 356 -13.17 2.66 10.25
CA ASP A 356 -13.93 3.90 10.22
C ASP A 356 -14.49 4.29 11.60
N GLU A 357 -14.71 3.31 12.48
CA GLU A 357 -15.12 3.54 13.88
C GLU A 357 -13.95 3.83 14.83
N GLY A 358 -12.71 3.51 14.44
CA GLY A 358 -11.52 3.84 15.21
C GLY A 358 -10.50 2.73 15.36
N LEU A 359 -10.66 1.57 14.73
CA LEU A 359 -9.65 0.50 14.79
C LEU A 359 -8.32 0.96 14.18
N ARG A 360 -7.23 0.74 14.89
CA ARG A 360 -5.85 0.99 14.43
C ARG A 360 -4.99 -0.23 14.65
N PHE A 361 -3.96 -0.41 13.82
CA PHE A 361 -3.06 -1.55 13.90
C PHE A 361 -1.78 -1.16 14.65
N GLY A 362 -1.30 -2.05 15.51
CA GLY A 362 -0.03 -1.88 16.23
C GLY A 362 1.12 -2.57 15.50
N ASP A 363 2.32 -2.50 16.05
CA ASP A 363 3.55 -2.97 15.40
C ASP A 363 3.66 -4.50 15.39
N VAL A 364 2.88 -5.20 16.22
CA VAL A 364 2.81 -6.66 16.21
C VAL A 364 1.98 -7.10 15.02
N SER A 365 2.59 -7.83 14.07
CA SER A 365 1.89 -8.32 12.87
C SER A 365 2.01 -9.85 12.79
N PRO A 366 1.01 -10.61 13.26
CA PRO A 366 0.96 -12.05 13.06
C PRO A 366 0.90 -12.40 11.58
N ALA A 367 1.55 -13.50 11.19
CA ALA A 367 1.42 -14.04 9.85
C ALA A 367 -0.05 -14.42 9.55
N ALA A 368 -0.42 -14.49 8.28
CA ALA A 368 -1.77 -14.87 7.87
C ALA A 368 -2.22 -16.24 8.42
N SER A 369 -1.29 -17.20 8.54
CA SER A 369 -1.54 -18.53 9.14
C SER A 369 -1.91 -18.47 10.63
N ASP A 370 -1.51 -17.40 11.30
CA ASP A 370 -1.67 -17.19 12.74
C ASP A 370 -2.76 -16.15 13.03
N ALA A 371 -3.59 -15.81 12.04
CA ALA A 371 -4.69 -14.84 12.21
C ALA A 371 -5.67 -15.25 13.32
N ASP A 372 -5.76 -16.54 13.64
CA ASP A 372 -6.57 -17.10 14.73
C ASP A 372 -5.89 -17.01 16.11
N ALA A 373 -4.56 -16.82 16.17
CA ALA A 373 -3.77 -16.77 17.41
C ALA A 373 -3.70 -15.34 17.98
N VAL A 374 -4.87 -14.73 18.22
CA VAL A 374 -5.01 -13.38 18.74
C VAL A 374 -6.09 -13.36 19.83
N SER A 375 -5.82 -12.68 20.94
CA SER A 375 -6.77 -12.48 22.04
C SER A 375 -7.07 -11.00 22.27
N VAL A 376 -8.34 -10.69 22.53
CA VAL A 376 -8.81 -9.31 22.79
C VAL A 376 -8.94 -9.07 24.28
N ARG A 377 -8.45 -7.91 24.74
CA ARG A 377 -8.50 -7.48 26.15
C ARG A 377 -8.85 -6.00 26.29
N GLU A 378 -9.52 -5.65 27.37
CA GLU A 378 -9.75 -4.24 27.72
C GLU A 378 -8.42 -3.55 28.10
N LEU A 379 -8.21 -2.35 27.56
CA LEU A 379 -7.09 -1.50 27.93
C LEU A 379 -7.32 -0.93 29.36
N PRO A 380 -6.25 -0.73 30.15
CA PRO A 380 -6.38 -0.23 31.52
C PRO A 380 -6.75 1.26 31.50
N ALA A 381 -8.06 1.56 31.42
CA ALA A 381 -8.58 2.87 31.04
C ALA A 381 -8.08 4.04 31.93
N GLU A 382 -7.98 3.85 33.25
CA GLU A 382 -7.50 4.90 34.16
C GLU A 382 -5.99 5.16 33.98
N LEU A 383 -5.20 4.09 33.86
CA LEU A 383 -3.76 4.18 33.60
C LEU A 383 -3.50 4.87 32.26
N LEU A 384 -4.17 4.39 31.22
CA LEU A 384 -4.07 4.91 29.86
C LEU A 384 -4.49 6.37 29.78
N SER A 385 -5.61 6.74 30.42
CA SER A 385 -6.05 8.13 30.45
C SER A 385 -5.05 9.04 31.16
N ARG A 386 -4.38 8.55 32.21
CA ARG A 386 -3.38 9.33 32.92
C ARG A 386 -2.09 9.48 32.11
N ALA A 387 -1.60 8.39 31.52
CA ALA A 387 -0.44 8.37 30.63
C ALA A 387 -0.63 9.37 29.46
N GLN A 388 -1.77 9.31 28.77
CA GLN A 388 -2.10 10.22 27.66
C GLN A 388 -2.22 11.70 28.10
N GLY A 389 -2.43 11.95 29.39
CA GLY A 389 -2.42 13.31 29.95
C GLY A 389 -1.02 13.83 30.27
N ILE A 390 -0.03 12.96 30.34
CA ILE A 390 1.39 13.27 30.54
C ILE A 390 2.06 13.41 29.16
N ASP A 391 2.04 12.33 28.38
CA ASP A 391 2.56 12.29 27.02
C ASP A 391 1.61 11.46 26.12
N PRO A 392 0.78 12.11 25.28
CA PRO A 392 -0.14 11.41 24.40
C PRO A 392 0.54 10.64 23.26
N GLU A 393 1.72 11.09 22.80
CA GLU A 393 2.45 10.47 21.70
C GLU A 393 3.13 9.19 22.20
N ALA A 394 3.93 9.30 23.27
CA ALA A 394 4.60 8.15 23.88
C ALA A 394 3.60 7.09 24.38
N THR A 395 2.42 7.51 24.88
CA THR A 395 1.38 6.56 25.26
C THR A 395 0.83 5.79 24.07
N ARG A 396 0.61 6.47 22.94
CA ARG A 396 0.11 5.81 21.73
C ARG A 396 1.16 4.83 21.18
N GLU A 397 2.43 5.23 21.15
CA GLU A 397 3.53 4.35 20.76
C GLU A 397 3.63 3.12 21.66
N ALA A 398 3.49 3.28 22.98
CA ALA A 398 3.44 2.15 23.92
C ALA A 398 2.29 1.18 23.60
N VAL A 399 1.10 1.69 23.25
CA VAL A 399 -0.02 0.81 22.83
C VAL A 399 0.29 0.11 21.51
N ALA A 400 0.79 0.83 20.51
CA ALA A 400 1.09 0.27 19.20
C ALA A 400 2.19 -0.80 19.26
N ALA A 401 3.29 -0.55 19.98
CA ALA A 401 4.41 -1.47 20.08
C ALA A 401 4.04 -2.83 20.69
N ASN A 402 2.99 -2.86 21.52
CA ASN A 402 2.59 -4.06 22.26
C ASN A 402 1.35 -4.77 21.69
N ALA A 403 0.64 -4.17 20.74
CA ALA A 403 -0.64 -4.68 20.25
C ALA A 403 -0.58 -5.09 18.77
N VAL A 404 -1.44 -6.03 18.40
CA VAL A 404 -1.77 -6.32 17.00
C VAL A 404 -2.67 -5.23 16.43
N ALA A 405 -3.70 -4.87 17.20
CA ALA A 405 -4.59 -3.78 16.90
C ALA A 405 -5.23 -3.24 18.18
N PHE A 406 -5.75 -2.03 18.13
CA PHE A 406 -6.35 -1.37 19.28
C PHE A 406 -7.44 -0.39 18.83
N ASP A 407 -8.46 -0.28 19.67
CA ASP A 407 -9.49 0.72 19.50
C ASP A 407 -8.95 2.12 19.82
N THR A 408 -9.52 3.10 19.14
CA THR A 408 -9.23 4.50 19.41
C THR A 408 -10.50 5.34 19.48
N GLU A 409 -10.38 6.47 20.17
CA GLU A 409 -11.35 7.55 20.18
C GLU A 409 -10.74 8.82 19.57
N GLN A 410 -11.55 9.89 19.48
CA GLN A 410 -11.13 11.19 18.93
C GLN A 410 -10.55 11.07 17.51
N ALA A 411 -11.33 10.45 16.63
CA ALA A 411 -11.00 10.28 15.21
C ALA A 411 -9.65 9.58 14.96
N GLY A 412 -9.38 8.48 15.68
CA GLY A 412 -8.18 7.69 15.42
C GLY A 412 -7.00 7.97 16.33
N THR A 413 -7.02 9.06 17.13
CA THR A 413 -5.80 9.64 17.72
C THR A 413 -5.46 9.15 19.12
N ARG A 414 -6.46 8.75 19.91
CA ARG A 414 -6.29 8.41 21.33
C ARG A 414 -6.68 6.96 21.57
N ALA A 415 -5.78 6.15 22.11
CA ALA A 415 -6.08 4.75 22.41
C ALA A 415 -7.15 4.67 23.52
N ALA A 416 -8.11 3.77 23.36
CA ALA A 416 -9.22 3.57 24.30
C ALA A 416 -9.86 2.19 24.07
N GLY A 417 -10.76 1.76 24.95
CA GLY A 417 -11.52 0.53 24.73
C GLY A 417 -10.65 -0.72 24.88
N ALA A 418 -10.61 -1.55 23.84
CA ALA A 418 -9.91 -2.82 23.84
C ALA A 418 -8.72 -2.86 22.86
N ALA A 419 -7.84 -3.83 23.06
CA ALA A 419 -6.75 -4.14 22.15
C ALA A 419 -6.61 -5.65 21.95
N ALA A 420 -6.15 -6.01 20.77
CA ALA A 420 -5.83 -7.35 20.34
C ALA A 420 -4.33 -7.61 20.54
N PHE A 421 -3.99 -8.75 21.14
CA PHE A 421 -2.62 -9.20 21.42
C PHE A 421 -2.37 -10.54 20.74
N ALA A 422 -1.15 -10.77 20.27
CA ALA A 422 -0.78 -12.05 19.67
C ALA A 422 -0.61 -13.12 20.78
N ASP A 423 -1.18 -14.30 20.57
CA ASP A 423 -1.11 -15.43 21.51
C ASP A 423 0.18 -16.24 21.26
N ARG A 424 1.33 -15.58 21.32
CA ARG A 424 2.64 -16.18 21.08
C ARG A 424 3.67 -15.75 22.13
N ALA A 425 4.59 -16.67 22.43
CA ALA A 425 5.62 -16.45 23.47
C ALA A 425 6.74 -15.48 23.04
N ASP A 426 6.90 -15.23 21.74
CA ASP A 426 7.92 -14.35 21.15
C ASP A 426 7.41 -12.94 20.86
N THR A 427 6.15 -12.64 21.17
CA THR A 427 5.53 -11.32 20.97
C THR A 427 5.24 -10.65 22.32
N PRO A 428 5.22 -9.31 22.38
CA PRO A 428 4.80 -8.59 23.58
C PRO A 428 3.41 -9.03 24.04
N ALA A 429 3.24 -9.12 25.36
CA ALA A 429 1.98 -9.46 26.01
C ALA A 429 1.37 -8.22 26.69
N TYR A 430 0.16 -8.39 27.24
CA TYR A 430 -0.52 -7.35 28.00
C TYR A 430 0.32 -6.78 29.16
N ALA A 431 1.17 -7.61 29.78
CA ALA A 431 2.05 -7.17 30.86
C ALA A 431 3.13 -6.18 30.38
N ASP A 432 3.63 -6.35 29.15
CA ASP A 432 4.61 -5.44 28.54
C ASP A 432 3.97 -4.08 28.26
N LEU A 433 2.73 -4.06 27.74
CA LEU A 433 1.94 -2.83 27.62
C LEU A 433 1.82 -2.09 28.97
N VAL A 434 1.49 -2.80 30.05
CA VAL A 434 1.36 -2.19 31.38
C VAL A 434 2.69 -1.60 31.85
N ALA A 435 3.81 -2.30 31.60
CA ALA A 435 5.14 -1.81 31.94
C ALA A 435 5.51 -0.55 31.16
N ASP A 436 5.22 -0.50 29.86
CA ASP A 436 5.51 0.65 29.01
C ASP A 436 4.63 1.85 29.37
N LEU A 437 3.33 1.64 29.64
CA LEU A 437 2.46 2.70 30.15
C LEU A 437 2.94 3.24 31.52
N ALA A 438 3.43 2.36 32.39
CA ALA A 438 4.02 2.75 33.67
C ALA A 438 5.31 3.58 33.48
N ALA A 439 6.11 3.28 32.45
CA ALA A 439 7.27 4.07 32.09
C ALA A 439 6.89 5.50 31.67
N VAL A 440 5.84 5.67 30.86
CA VAL A 440 5.30 7.00 30.50
C VAL A 440 4.82 7.77 31.76
N LEU A 441 4.14 7.08 32.70
CA LEU A 441 3.80 7.71 33.98
C LEU A 441 5.03 8.20 34.75
N GLY A 442 6.17 7.50 34.63
CA GLY A 442 7.41 7.85 35.29
C GLY A 442 7.93 9.25 34.96
N GLU A 443 7.49 9.86 33.87
CA GLU A 443 7.82 11.24 33.51
C GLU A 443 7.08 12.28 34.37
N GLY A 444 5.90 11.92 34.87
CA GLY A 444 5.02 12.80 35.63
C GLY A 444 4.97 12.53 37.14
N TYR A 445 5.65 11.49 37.63
CA TYR A 445 5.60 11.03 39.03
C TYR A 445 7.01 10.78 39.57
N ASP A 446 7.20 10.94 40.89
CA ASP A 446 8.51 10.71 41.54
C ASP A 446 8.89 9.22 41.58
N ALA A 447 7.88 8.35 41.65
CA ALA A 447 8.07 6.90 41.64
C ALA A 447 6.82 6.21 41.08
N VAL A 448 7.03 5.23 40.21
CA VAL A 448 5.99 4.36 39.66
C VAL A 448 6.39 2.91 39.89
N GLU A 449 5.46 2.09 40.35
CA GLU A 449 5.65 0.69 40.68
C GLU A 449 4.52 -0.13 40.06
N VAL A 450 4.86 -1.14 39.25
CA VAL A 450 3.89 -2.11 38.73
C VAL A 450 3.74 -3.22 39.76
N ALA A 451 2.57 -3.33 40.37
CA ALA A 451 2.18 -4.41 41.26
C ALA A 451 1.24 -5.38 40.55
N ASP A 452 0.96 -6.53 41.18
CA ASP A 452 0.14 -7.59 40.58
C ASP A 452 -1.23 -7.09 40.09
N ASP A 453 -1.90 -6.21 40.84
CA ASP A 453 -3.28 -5.76 40.58
C ASP A 453 -3.41 -4.29 40.14
N ALA A 454 -2.31 -3.53 40.14
CA ALA A 454 -2.34 -2.11 39.83
C ALA A 454 -0.96 -1.53 39.52
N VAL A 455 -0.94 -0.46 38.74
CA VAL A 455 0.19 0.47 38.69
C VAL A 455 0.01 1.52 39.79
N VAL A 456 1.03 1.71 40.61
CA VAL A 456 1.02 2.62 41.76
C VAL A 456 2.00 3.76 41.51
N ALA A 457 1.47 4.96 41.33
CA ALA A 457 2.27 6.16 41.11
C ALA A 457 2.26 7.06 42.35
N ARG A 458 3.41 7.62 42.69
CA ARG A 458 3.60 8.48 43.86
C ARG A 458 4.18 9.81 43.43
N GLU A 459 3.55 10.89 43.89
CA GLU A 459 4.02 12.27 43.70
C GLU A 459 4.12 12.95 45.07
N THR A 460 5.11 13.81 45.22
CA THR A 460 5.36 14.62 46.41
C THR A 460 5.29 16.07 45.98
N ALA A 461 4.15 16.70 46.28
CA ALA A 461 3.91 18.07 45.90
C ALA A 461 4.03 19.00 47.11
N PHE A 462 4.48 20.22 46.88
CA PHE A 462 4.46 21.28 47.87
C PHE A 462 3.01 21.56 48.34
N ASP A 463 2.81 21.67 49.65
CA ASP A 463 1.53 21.92 50.29
C ASP A 463 1.50 23.34 50.92
N PRO A 464 0.76 24.28 50.30
CA PRO A 464 0.62 25.64 50.80
C PRO A 464 0.12 25.75 52.24
N GLU A 465 -0.68 24.80 52.73
CA GLU A 465 -1.20 24.83 54.10
C GLU A 465 -0.11 24.43 55.08
N LEU A 466 0.64 23.36 54.79
CA LEU A 466 1.79 22.95 55.62
C LEU A 466 2.85 24.05 55.68
N ALA A 467 3.13 24.73 54.56
CA ALA A 467 4.07 25.85 54.54
C ALA A 467 3.62 27.01 55.43
N ARG A 468 2.32 27.38 55.39
CA ARG A 468 1.76 28.42 56.26
C ARG A 468 1.79 28.02 57.73
N ASP A 469 1.52 26.75 58.05
CA ASP A 469 1.60 26.21 59.41
C ASP A 469 3.03 26.23 59.97
N ARG A 470 4.05 26.13 59.11
CA ARG A 470 5.47 26.34 59.46
C ARG A 470 5.90 27.81 59.46
N GLY A 471 4.97 28.75 59.32
CA GLY A 471 5.24 30.19 59.36
C GLY A 471 5.74 30.78 58.04
N VAL A 472 5.59 30.08 56.91
CA VAL A 472 6.01 30.57 55.59
C VAL A 472 4.78 30.99 54.76
N PRO A 473 4.37 32.27 54.79
CA PRO A 473 3.29 32.76 53.94
C PRO A 473 3.74 32.94 52.49
N GLU A 474 2.78 33.06 51.56
CA GLU A 474 3.06 33.32 50.13
C GLU A 474 4.02 34.51 49.93
N GLY A 475 5.11 34.25 49.21
CA GLY A 475 6.21 35.18 49.00
C GLY A 475 7.49 34.48 48.49
N PRO A 476 8.64 35.17 48.42
CA PRO A 476 9.85 34.60 47.85
C PRO A 476 10.35 33.33 48.57
N ALA A 477 10.24 33.27 49.90
CA ALA A 477 10.61 32.08 50.66
C ALA A 477 9.66 30.88 50.42
N PHE A 478 8.39 31.16 50.15
CA PHE A 478 7.40 30.15 49.78
C PHE A 478 7.66 29.60 48.38
N GLY A 479 7.96 30.48 47.42
CA GLY A 479 8.37 30.06 46.06
C GLY A 479 9.60 29.15 46.10
N ARG A 480 10.63 29.54 46.87
CA ARG A 480 11.82 28.69 47.08
C ARG A 480 11.49 27.31 47.66
N LEU A 481 10.60 27.21 48.65
CA LEU A 481 10.16 25.91 49.18
C LEU A 481 9.43 25.08 48.11
N ALA A 482 8.59 25.72 47.29
CA ALA A 482 7.92 25.07 46.18
C ALA A 482 8.90 24.62 45.08
N ASP A 483 10.01 25.34 44.89
CA ASP A 483 11.10 25.02 43.96
C ASP A 483 12.14 24.01 44.53
N GLY A 484 11.87 23.43 45.71
CA GLY A 484 12.74 22.42 46.33
C GLY A 484 13.93 22.98 47.11
N GLU A 485 13.93 24.28 47.44
CA GLU A 485 14.97 24.92 48.25
C GLU A 485 14.54 25.10 49.72
N SER A 486 15.42 24.73 50.65
CA SER A 486 15.20 24.98 52.09
C SER A 486 15.28 26.47 52.44
N VAL A 487 14.46 26.92 53.39
CA VAL A 487 14.39 28.33 53.80
C VAL A 487 14.49 28.50 55.31
N ALA A 488 15.14 29.59 55.75
CA ALA A 488 15.22 29.94 57.16
C ALA A 488 14.09 30.90 57.53
N VAL A 489 13.28 30.51 58.51
CA VAL A 489 12.19 31.32 59.07
C VAL A 489 12.33 31.33 60.59
N ASP A 490 12.35 32.53 61.18
CA ASP A 490 12.47 32.75 62.63
C ASP A 490 13.62 32.01 63.34
N GLY A 491 14.69 31.69 62.61
CA GLY A 491 15.88 31.01 63.13
C GLY A 491 15.86 29.48 63.02
N GLU A 492 14.78 28.91 62.49
CA GLU A 492 14.64 27.48 62.16
C GLU A 492 14.71 27.29 60.64
N THR A 493 15.27 26.15 60.20
CA THR A 493 15.31 25.78 58.78
C THR A 493 14.09 24.93 58.47
N VAL A 494 13.26 25.39 57.54
CA VAL A 494 12.14 24.63 56.98
C VAL A 494 12.63 24.02 55.67
N THR A 495 12.55 22.70 55.58
CA THR A 495 12.91 21.95 54.37
C THR A 495 11.69 21.71 53.47
N PRO A 496 11.87 21.50 52.16
CA PRO A 496 10.76 21.18 51.25
C PRO A 496 9.95 19.95 51.70
N ASP A 497 10.62 18.90 52.18
CA ASP A 497 9.97 17.67 52.66
C ASP A 497 8.96 17.95 53.78
N GLU A 498 9.29 18.87 54.69
CA GLU A 498 8.46 19.22 55.85
C GLU A 498 7.16 19.97 55.50
N VAL A 499 7.09 20.52 54.29
CA VAL A 499 5.95 21.29 53.75
C VAL A 499 5.41 20.68 52.47
N SER A 500 5.78 19.43 52.18
CA SER A 500 5.28 18.66 51.06
C SER A 500 4.28 17.62 51.54
N ARG A 501 3.35 17.24 50.66
CA ARG A 501 2.41 16.15 50.89
C ARG A 501 2.60 15.11 49.79
N SER A 502 2.85 13.87 50.20
CA SER A 502 2.86 12.75 49.26
C SER A 502 1.43 12.32 48.94
N ARG A 503 1.13 12.17 47.66
CA ARG A 503 -0.08 11.57 47.14
C ARG A 503 0.28 10.27 46.42
N THR A 504 -0.55 9.26 46.63
CA THR A 504 -0.44 7.98 45.92
C THR A 504 -1.69 7.79 45.09
N GLU A 505 -1.50 7.51 43.81
CA GLU A 505 -2.55 7.13 42.88
C GLU A 505 -2.37 5.66 42.51
N ARG A 506 -3.47 4.92 42.43
CA ARG A 506 -3.49 3.51 42.07
C ARG A 506 -4.36 3.36 40.84
N PHE A 507 -3.82 2.79 39.78
CA PHE A 507 -4.50 2.51 38.52
C PHE A 507 -4.70 1.00 38.40
N PRO A 508 -5.93 0.48 38.53
CA PRO A 508 -6.20 -0.95 38.42
C PRO A 508 -5.82 -1.51 37.05
N ILE A 509 -5.32 -2.75 37.02
CA ILE A 509 -5.02 -3.51 35.80
C ILE A 509 -5.67 -4.89 35.90
N ASP A 510 -6.08 -5.48 34.76
CA ASP A 510 -6.70 -6.80 34.75
C ASP A 510 -5.64 -7.89 34.59
N VAL A 511 -5.55 -8.80 35.56
CA VAL A 511 -4.37 -9.63 35.84
C VAL A 511 -4.50 -11.03 35.24
N ALA A 512 -5.41 -11.25 34.29
CA ALA A 512 -5.83 -12.60 33.93
C ALA A 512 -4.69 -13.55 33.46
N ASP A 513 -3.47 -13.06 33.14
CA ASP A 513 -2.29 -13.91 32.88
C ASP A 513 -0.93 -13.39 33.41
N VAL A 514 -0.87 -12.51 34.43
CA VAL A 514 0.45 -12.06 34.97
C VAL A 514 1.14 -13.17 35.80
N ALA A 515 0.43 -14.26 36.11
CA ALA A 515 0.85 -15.26 37.08
C ALA A 515 1.70 -16.44 36.52
N GLU A 516 2.02 -16.53 35.24
CA GLU A 516 2.74 -17.72 34.71
C GLU A 516 4.28 -17.59 34.61
N PHE A 517 4.86 -16.41 34.83
CA PHE A 517 6.33 -16.23 34.79
C PHE A 517 7.01 -16.07 36.15
N ALA A 518 6.26 -15.98 37.25
CA ALA A 518 6.84 -15.76 38.59
C ALA A 518 7.25 -17.05 39.34
N ASP A 519 6.86 -18.23 38.88
CA ASP A 519 7.12 -19.51 39.59
C ASP A 519 8.23 -20.37 38.93
N ALA A 520 9.10 -19.78 38.12
CA ALA A 520 10.23 -20.48 37.48
C ALA A 520 11.61 -20.13 38.09
N GLU A 521 11.70 -19.73 39.36
CA GLU A 521 12.94 -19.80 40.14
C GLU A 521 12.66 -20.12 41.62
N GLU A 522 12.59 -21.42 41.96
CA GLU A 522 12.91 -21.93 43.30
C GLU A 522 13.74 -23.23 43.25
#